data_AF-A0A8H4V3Q0-F1
#
_entry.id   AF-A0A8H4V3Q0-F1
#
_cell.length_a   1.000
_cell.length_b   1.000
_cell.length_c   1.000
_cell.angle_alpha   90.00
_cell.angle_beta   90.00
_cell.angle_gamma   90.00
#
_symmetry.space_group_name_H-M   'P 1'
#
loop_
_entity.id
_entity.type
_entity.pdbx_description
1 polymer ?
#
loop_
_entity_poly.entity_id
_entity_poly.type
_entity_poly.pdbx_seq_one_letter_code
_entity_poly.pdbx_strand_id
1 'polypeptide(L)'
;MSDSGDSSKAEKKREYNRNAQRLFRQRRKEHLKSLERADKERSSTHAEVERLRRDLEELRAENRALKSSSKLSSPHASSLPSSVIMPSSPSPYPTSPFRSLELYDSAHDSAADDIVRSPSESQADELYHEQHEYRTRGHRSRQTTGPDSFCALFPQDIAVVRRDLHLQLAPVLDLNIISNPQLHLSTLAAIGPSLSPALQPTLLQLQTPHHAYIDLIPSPTLRDSLIQAGFAVANSFLTEVCTFVYETEDLGQLTIWGRDYLNVMSWEFSEQVLKAWPNLLTEEWRERANFWRAQRNEPLINFD
;
A
#
# COMPACT_ATOMS: atom_id res chain seq x y z
N MET A 1 -44.84 -37.51 16.63
CA MET A 1 -45.28 -36.30 15.89
C MET A 1 -44.16 -35.26 15.85
N SER A 2 -42.97 -35.60 15.31
CA SER A 2 -41.76 -34.77 15.46
C SER A 2 -41.18 -34.25 14.13
N ASP A 3 -41.83 -34.55 13.00
CA ASP A 3 -41.27 -34.33 11.65
C ASP A 3 -41.56 -32.92 11.08
N SER A 4 -42.63 -32.27 11.55
CA SER A 4 -43.05 -30.95 11.04
C SER A 4 -42.14 -29.78 11.48
N GLY A 5 -41.43 -29.92 12.60
CA GLY A 5 -40.57 -28.87 13.14
C GLY A 5 -39.24 -28.71 12.40
N ASP A 6 -38.72 -29.79 11.82
CA ASP A 6 -37.41 -29.80 11.17
C ASP A 6 -37.49 -29.31 9.72
N SER A 7 -38.57 -29.65 9.03
CA SER A 7 -38.90 -29.10 7.70
C SER A 7 -39.02 -27.57 7.72
N SER A 8 -39.67 -27.00 8.75
CA SER A 8 -39.81 -25.54 8.90
C SER A 8 -38.47 -24.81 9.13
N LYS A 9 -37.53 -25.45 9.85
CA LYS A 9 -36.17 -24.91 10.05
C LYS A 9 -35.36 -24.95 8.76
N ALA A 10 -35.45 -26.05 8.02
CA ALA A 10 -34.80 -26.19 6.72
C ALA A 10 -35.30 -25.14 5.71
N GLU A 11 -36.59 -24.86 5.71
CA GLU A 11 -37.19 -23.86 4.82
C GLU A 11 -36.75 -22.42 5.16
N LYS A 12 -36.71 -22.07 6.45
CA LYS A 12 -36.16 -20.77 6.92
C LYS A 12 -34.69 -20.61 6.56
N LYS A 13 -33.89 -21.68 6.64
CA LYS A 13 -32.48 -21.66 6.24
C LYS A 13 -32.32 -21.47 4.73
N ARG A 14 -33.19 -22.08 3.92
CA ARG A 14 -33.20 -21.88 2.45
C ARG A 14 -33.58 -20.45 2.10
N GLU A 15 -34.57 -19.88 2.78
CA GLU A 15 -34.98 -18.50 2.56
C GLU A 15 -33.91 -17.49 2.99
N TYR A 16 -33.29 -17.70 4.14
CA TYR A 16 -32.15 -16.89 4.60
C TYR A 16 -31.00 -16.91 3.59
N ASN A 17 -30.61 -18.09 3.08
CA ASN A 17 -29.57 -18.21 2.06
C ASN A 17 -29.95 -17.50 0.75
N ARG A 18 -31.21 -17.61 0.31
CA ARG A 18 -31.69 -16.87 -0.86
C ARG A 18 -31.57 -15.35 -0.67
N ASN A 19 -31.92 -14.84 0.50
CA ASN A 19 -31.85 -13.42 0.81
C ASN A 19 -30.39 -12.95 0.97
N ALA A 20 -29.53 -13.73 1.62
CA ALA A 20 -28.10 -13.46 1.73
C ALA A 20 -27.43 -13.39 0.35
N GLN A 21 -27.77 -14.32 -0.55
CA GLN A 21 -27.27 -14.33 -1.93
C GLN A 21 -27.71 -13.08 -2.71
N ARG A 22 -28.98 -12.66 -2.53
CA ARG A 22 -29.50 -11.43 -3.15
C ARG A 22 -28.77 -10.19 -2.64
N LEU A 23 -28.58 -10.09 -1.33
CA LEU A 23 -27.85 -8.98 -0.70
C LEU A 23 -26.38 -8.95 -1.14
N PHE A 24 -25.73 -10.11 -1.25
CA PHE A 24 -24.35 -10.18 -1.77
C PHE A 24 -24.27 -9.69 -3.21
N ARG A 25 -25.17 -10.17 -4.09
CA ARG A 25 -25.24 -9.72 -5.50
C ARG A 25 -25.52 -8.22 -5.59
N GLN A 26 -26.39 -7.70 -4.74
CA GLN A 26 -26.71 -6.28 -4.69
C GLN A 26 -25.49 -5.45 -4.25
N ARG A 27 -24.84 -5.80 -3.14
CA ARG A 27 -23.64 -5.10 -2.66
C ARG A 27 -22.50 -5.15 -3.68
N ARG A 28 -22.29 -6.30 -4.34
CA ARG A 28 -21.28 -6.43 -5.40
C ARG A 28 -21.60 -5.52 -6.59
N LYS A 29 -22.87 -5.43 -7.00
CA LYS A 29 -23.30 -4.53 -8.08
C LYS A 29 -23.13 -3.06 -7.70
N GLU A 30 -23.48 -2.69 -6.47
CA GLU A 30 -23.31 -1.33 -5.95
C GLU A 30 -21.83 -0.94 -5.83
N HIS A 31 -20.99 -1.86 -5.36
CA HIS A 31 -19.54 -1.68 -5.29
C HIS A 31 -18.93 -1.48 -6.68
N LEU A 32 -19.30 -2.33 -7.65
CA LEU A 32 -18.84 -2.19 -9.04
C LEU A 32 -19.22 -0.83 -9.62
N LYS A 33 -20.48 -0.40 -9.44
CA LYS A 33 -20.95 0.92 -9.87
C LYS A 33 -20.22 2.07 -9.15
N SER A 34 -19.83 1.87 -7.89
CA SER A 34 -19.03 2.86 -7.15
C SER A 34 -17.62 2.98 -7.73
N LEU A 35 -16.98 1.86 -8.05
CA LEU A 35 -15.66 1.84 -8.68
C LEU A 35 -15.68 2.50 -10.07
N GLU A 36 -16.68 2.20 -10.89
CA GLU A 36 -16.84 2.85 -12.21
C GLU A 36 -17.00 4.37 -12.11
N ARG A 37 -17.75 4.87 -11.12
CA ARG A 37 -17.85 6.31 -10.89
C ARG A 37 -16.52 6.91 -10.46
N ALA A 38 -15.83 6.28 -9.51
CA ALA A 38 -14.53 6.74 -9.04
C ALA A 38 -13.50 6.77 -10.16
N ASP A 39 -13.50 5.78 -11.05
CA ASP A 39 -12.57 5.73 -12.18
C ASP A 39 -12.89 6.82 -13.23
N LYS A 40 -14.19 7.07 -13.49
CA LYS A 40 -14.62 8.18 -14.35
C LYS A 40 -14.24 9.55 -13.78
N GLU A 41 -14.37 9.75 -12.46
CA GLU A 41 -13.92 10.97 -11.78
C GLU A 41 -12.41 11.13 -11.88
N ARG A 42 -11.63 10.06 -11.63
CA ARG A 42 -10.16 10.07 -11.82
C ARG A 42 -9.78 10.40 -13.25
N SER A 43 -10.43 9.81 -14.25
CA SER A 43 -10.17 10.13 -15.66
C SER A 43 -10.50 11.59 -15.99
N SER A 44 -11.58 12.15 -15.43
CA SER A 44 -11.95 13.56 -15.62
C SER A 44 -10.92 14.50 -15.00
N THR A 45 -10.52 14.25 -13.76
CA THR A 45 -9.48 15.04 -13.07
C THR A 45 -8.13 14.96 -13.80
N HIS A 46 -7.76 13.78 -14.31
CA HIS A 46 -6.55 13.61 -15.11
C HIS A 46 -6.60 14.46 -16.40
N ALA A 47 -7.73 14.44 -17.11
CA ALA A 47 -7.89 15.27 -18.32
C ALA A 47 -7.80 16.78 -18.01
N GLU A 48 -8.32 17.20 -16.86
CA GLU A 48 -8.20 18.58 -16.39
C GLU A 48 -6.76 18.97 -16.02
N VAL A 49 -6.02 18.09 -15.33
CA VAL A 49 -4.60 18.30 -15.03
C VAL A 49 -3.78 18.47 -16.30
N GLU A 50 -4.02 17.63 -17.31
CA GLU A 50 -3.33 17.73 -18.60
C GLU A 50 -3.67 19.01 -19.36
N ARG A 51 -4.91 19.50 -19.25
CA ARG A 51 -5.29 20.81 -19.81
C ARG A 51 -4.52 21.94 -19.11
N LEU A 52 -4.56 21.98 -17.79
CA LEU A 52 -3.88 23.01 -16.99
C LEU A 52 -2.35 23.01 -17.22
N ARG A 53 -1.75 21.84 -17.45
CA ARG A 53 -0.33 21.72 -17.82
C ARG A 53 -0.02 22.41 -19.15
N ARG A 54 -0.86 22.22 -20.18
CA ARG A 54 -0.70 22.90 -21.47
C ARG A 54 -0.85 24.42 -21.33
N ASP A 55 -1.88 24.87 -20.61
CA ASP A 55 -2.13 26.30 -20.40
C ASP A 55 -0.93 26.97 -19.67
N LEU A 56 -0.37 26.29 -18.67
CA LEU A 56 0.84 26.78 -17.97
C LEU A 56 2.06 26.86 -18.87
N GLU A 57 2.22 25.93 -19.81
CA GLU A 57 3.33 25.94 -20.76
C GLU A 57 3.20 27.10 -21.76
N GLU A 58 1.99 27.34 -22.25
CA GLU A 58 1.67 28.46 -23.15
C GLU A 58 1.91 29.81 -22.47
N LEU A 59 1.35 30.01 -21.27
CA LEU A 59 1.56 31.24 -20.49
C LEU A 59 3.04 31.48 -20.15
N ARG A 60 3.82 30.41 -19.92
CA ARG A 60 5.27 30.53 -19.72
C ARG A 60 5.98 30.91 -21.01
N ALA A 61 5.58 30.39 -22.16
CA ALA A 61 6.14 30.74 -23.45
C ALA A 61 5.86 32.21 -23.80
N GLU A 62 4.63 32.67 -23.58
CA GLU A 62 4.24 34.07 -23.77
C GLU A 62 5.04 35.00 -22.83
N ASN A 63 5.17 34.66 -21.54
CA ASN A 63 5.98 35.41 -20.60
C ASN A 63 7.46 35.50 -21.04
N ARG A 64 8.02 34.43 -21.61
CA ARG A 64 9.40 34.48 -22.17
C ARG A 64 9.47 35.43 -23.36
N ALA A 65 8.49 35.40 -24.27
CA ALA A 65 8.44 36.27 -25.43
C ALA A 65 8.29 37.75 -25.03
N LEU A 66 7.37 38.07 -24.11
CA LEU A 66 7.18 39.43 -23.59
C LEU A 66 8.42 39.95 -22.83
N LYS A 67 9.09 39.10 -22.05
CA LYS A 67 10.38 39.44 -21.41
C LYS A 67 11.49 39.69 -22.42
N SER A 68 11.51 38.97 -23.54
CA SER A 68 12.48 39.24 -24.62
C SER A 68 12.17 40.52 -25.39
N SER A 69 10.89 40.83 -25.62
CA SER A 69 10.42 42.03 -26.32
C SER A 69 10.58 43.30 -25.48
N SER A 70 10.33 43.23 -24.18
CA SER A 70 10.54 44.35 -23.24
C SER A 70 12.02 44.72 -23.05
N LYS A 71 12.95 43.75 -23.15
CA LYS A 71 14.39 44.03 -23.18
C LYS A 71 14.85 44.83 -24.41
N LEU A 72 14.05 44.88 -25.47
CA LEU A 72 14.32 45.65 -26.69
C LEU A 72 13.73 47.07 -26.67
N SER A 73 13.01 47.46 -25.60
CA SER A 73 12.46 48.81 -25.45
C SER A 73 12.96 49.48 -24.16
N SER A 74 14.19 50.01 -24.20
CA SER A 74 14.60 51.10 -23.31
C SER A 74 15.71 51.94 -23.95
N PRO A 75 15.41 53.15 -24.46
CA PRO A 75 16.41 54.14 -24.81
C PRO A 75 16.33 55.30 -23.82
N HIS A 76 16.91 55.17 -22.62
CA HIS A 76 17.53 56.28 -21.88
C HIS A 76 17.99 55.84 -20.48
N ALA A 77 19.31 55.76 -20.27
CA ALA A 77 19.96 56.20 -19.04
C ALA A 77 21.46 56.33 -19.30
N SER A 78 21.93 57.57 -19.31
CA SER A 78 23.28 58.02 -19.59
C SER A 78 24.18 57.98 -18.34
N SER A 79 25.40 57.44 -18.53
CA SER A 79 26.72 57.93 -18.06
C SER A 79 27.00 58.21 -16.58
N LEU A 80 28.05 57.55 -16.02
CA LEU A 80 29.29 58.10 -15.39
C LEU A 80 29.91 57.18 -14.30
N PRO A 81 31.21 57.36 -13.90
CA PRO A 81 32.20 56.28 -13.98
C PRO A 81 32.75 55.75 -12.63
N SER A 82 33.58 54.72 -12.76
CA SER A 82 34.41 54.06 -11.74
C SER A 82 35.21 55.02 -10.85
N SER A 83 35.05 54.86 -9.53
CA SER A 83 36.09 54.99 -8.50
C SER A 83 35.41 54.99 -7.12
N VAL A 84 35.72 54.05 -6.25
CA VAL A 84 36.19 54.28 -4.85
C VAL A 84 36.55 52.91 -4.25
N ILE A 85 37.82 52.79 -3.84
CA ILE A 85 38.39 51.74 -2.99
C ILE A 85 38.09 52.07 -1.53
N MET A 86 37.74 51.08 -0.69
CA MET A 86 37.95 51.09 0.78
C MET A 86 37.87 49.65 1.36
N PRO A 87 38.40 49.36 2.58
CA PRO A 87 39.41 48.31 2.78
C PRO A 87 39.05 47.14 3.72
N SER A 88 39.94 46.15 3.70
CA SER A 88 40.23 44.94 4.53
C SER A 88 39.57 44.63 5.91
N SER A 89 39.15 43.34 6.03
CA SER A 89 39.33 42.34 7.14
C SER A 89 38.47 42.38 8.43
N PRO A 90 38.36 41.27 9.22
CA PRO A 90 38.25 39.83 8.91
C PRO A 90 37.04 39.12 9.62
N SER A 91 36.66 37.95 9.11
CA SER A 91 35.66 37.02 9.69
C SER A 91 36.24 36.15 10.82
N PRO A 92 35.48 35.84 11.89
CA PRO A 92 35.80 34.77 12.81
C PRO A 92 34.68 33.70 12.84
N TYR A 93 34.74 32.70 11.97
CA TYR A 93 34.08 31.42 12.24
C TYR A 93 34.97 30.24 11.82
N PRO A 94 35.09 29.20 12.69
CA PRO A 94 35.84 28.00 12.36
C PRO A 94 35.05 27.10 11.39
N THR A 95 35.83 26.52 10.48
CA THR A 95 35.52 25.52 9.46
C THR A 95 34.84 24.26 10.01
N SER A 96 33.78 23.80 9.33
CA SER A 96 33.28 22.42 9.42
C SER A 96 33.70 21.63 8.16
N PRO A 97 34.22 20.39 8.30
CA PRO A 97 34.84 19.66 7.21
C PRO A 97 33.87 18.65 6.59
N PHE A 98 33.55 18.80 5.30
CA PHE A 98 33.58 17.72 4.29
C PHE A 98 33.27 18.31 2.90
N ARG A 99 34.33 18.46 2.10
CA ARG A 99 34.39 18.38 0.62
C ARG A 99 34.05 16.93 0.23
N SER A 100 33.45 16.53 -0.89
CA SER A 100 33.11 17.06 -2.21
C SER A 100 32.06 16.07 -2.79
N LEU A 101 31.13 16.45 -3.67
CA LEU A 101 31.37 16.51 -5.11
C LEU A 101 30.17 17.20 -5.80
N GLU A 102 30.50 18.11 -6.70
CA GLU A 102 29.63 18.90 -7.55
C GLU A 102 28.97 18.06 -8.66
N LEU A 103 27.82 18.54 -9.18
CA LEU A 103 27.65 18.74 -10.62
C LEU A 103 26.43 19.62 -10.94
N TYR A 104 26.76 20.78 -11.54
CA TYR A 104 25.99 21.63 -12.46
C TYR A 104 24.72 22.33 -11.91
N ASP A 105 24.79 23.60 -11.51
CA ASP A 105 24.93 24.84 -12.32
C ASP A 105 23.63 25.22 -13.06
N SER A 106 22.86 26.16 -12.49
CA SER A 106 22.73 27.53 -13.04
C SER A 106 21.54 28.33 -12.48
N ALA A 107 21.92 29.47 -11.90
CA ALA A 107 21.26 30.78 -11.91
C ALA A 107 19.91 30.98 -11.18
N HIS A 108 20.07 31.58 -9.99
CA HIS A 108 19.19 32.56 -9.35
C HIS A 108 18.54 33.56 -10.33
N ASP A 109 17.31 34.00 -10.04
CA ASP A 109 17.11 35.38 -9.55
C ASP A 109 15.70 35.57 -8.94
N SER A 110 15.65 36.06 -7.70
CA SER A 110 14.42 36.51 -7.03
C SER A 110 14.78 37.71 -6.17
N ALA A 111 14.19 38.86 -6.49
CA ALA A 111 14.19 40.05 -5.67
C ALA A 111 12.74 40.50 -5.49
N ALA A 112 12.33 40.61 -4.21
CA ALA A 112 11.56 41.69 -3.55
C ALA A 112 10.26 42.23 -4.21
N ASP A 113 9.24 42.75 -3.52
CA ASP A 113 8.69 42.74 -2.15
C ASP A 113 7.43 43.64 -2.24
N ASP A 114 6.64 43.75 -1.16
CA ASP A 114 5.55 44.72 -0.88
C ASP A 114 4.17 44.51 -1.55
N ILE A 115 3.10 44.14 -0.81
CA ILE A 115 2.32 44.83 0.25
C ILE A 115 1.43 45.97 -0.29
N VAL A 116 0.09 45.79 -0.18
CA VAL A 116 -0.89 46.74 0.44
C VAL A 116 -2.32 46.14 0.43
N ARG A 117 -2.75 45.73 1.65
CA ARG A 117 -3.96 46.14 2.42
C ARG A 117 -5.40 45.87 1.93
N SER A 118 -6.11 45.10 2.77
CA SER A 118 -7.57 44.78 2.83
C SER A 118 -8.47 45.96 3.23
N PRO A 119 -9.81 45.79 3.14
CA PRO A 119 -10.62 45.68 4.38
C PRO A 119 -11.80 44.67 4.36
N SER A 120 -12.00 43.99 5.50
CA SER A 120 -13.23 43.56 6.25
C SER A 120 -14.61 43.59 5.55
N GLU A 121 -15.60 42.70 5.77
CA GLU A 121 -15.90 41.82 6.91
C GLU A 121 -17.06 40.84 6.56
N SER A 122 -17.13 39.72 7.30
CA SER A 122 -18.33 38.99 7.73
C SER A 122 -19.22 38.24 6.71
N GLN A 123 -18.94 36.93 6.52
CA GLN A 123 -19.91 35.80 6.55
C GLN A 123 -19.24 34.53 6.00
N ALA A 124 -18.42 33.84 6.80
CA ALA A 124 -17.95 32.48 6.43
C ALA A 124 -17.37 31.66 7.61
N ASP A 125 -17.58 32.07 8.86
CA ASP A 125 -17.19 31.27 10.03
C ASP A 125 -18.40 30.46 10.50
N GLU A 126 -18.67 29.32 9.85
CA GLU A 126 -19.45 28.23 10.49
C GLU A 126 -19.37 26.84 9.80
N LEU A 127 -18.59 26.65 8.73
CA LEU A 127 -18.59 25.35 8.00
C LEU A 127 -17.22 24.68 7.79
N TYR A 128 -16.17 25.17 8.45
CA TYR A 128 -14.81 24.61 8.31
C TYR A 128 -14.20 23.99 9.57
N HIS A 129 -15.00 23.72 10.61
CA HIS A 129 -14.49 23.08 11.85
C HIS A 129 -14.91 21.62 12.07
N GLU A 130 -15.66 20.99 11.16
CA GLU A 130 -16.16 19.61 11.36
C GLU A 130 -15.52 18.54 10.46
N GLN A 131 -14.47 18.90 9.69
CA GLN A 131 -13.80 17.97 8.76
C GLN A 131 -12.35 17.60 9.11
N HIS A 132 -11.79 18.17 10.18
CA HIS A 132 -10.39 17.93 10.56
C HIS A 132 -10.19 17.17 11.89
N GLU A 133 -11.25 16.71 12.57
CA GLU A 133 -11.11 15.91 13.80
C GLU A 133 -11.06 14.38 13.60
N TYR A 134 -11.27 13.85 12.39
CA TYR A 134 -11.18 12.39 12.13
C TYR A 134 -9.92 11.95 11.39
N ARG A 135 -9.02 12.87 11.02
CA ARG A 135 -7.79 12.54 10.26
C ARG A 135 -6.49 12.60 11.05
N THR A 136 -6.57 12.90 12.35
CA THR A 136 -5.38 13.06 13.20
C THR A 136 -5.55 12.42 14.58
N ARG A 137 -6.28 11.31 14.68
CA ARG A 137 -6.18 10.42 15.84
C ARG A 137 -5.16 9.34 15.51
N GLY A 138 -3.92 9.64 15.90
CA GLY A 138 -2.77 8.82 15.63
C GLY A 138 -2.96 7.36 16.02
N HIS A 139 -2.14 6.54 15.35
CA HIS A 139 -1.57 5.30 15.87
C HIS A 139 -1.23 5.45 17.36
N ARG A 140 -2.19 5.22 18.24
CA ARG A 140 -1.92 4.57 19.51
C ARG A 140 -2.03 3.10 19.22
N SER A 141 -0.87 2.45 19.12
CA SER A 141 -0.74 1.03 19.40
C SER A 141 -1.37 0.78 20.77
N ARG A 142 -2.65 0.40 20.77
CA ARG A 142 -3.26 -0.21 21.94
C ARG A 142 -2.92 -1.68 21.79
N GLN A 143 -1.75 -2.06 22.31
CA GLN A 143 -1.51 -3.43 22.70
C GLN A 143 -2.64 -3.81 23.66
N THR A 144 -3.64 -4.51 23.14
CA THR A 144 -4.63 -5.18 23.97
C THR A 144 -3.93 -6.42 24.52
N THR A 145 -3.18 -6.23 25.60
CA THR A 145 -2.71 -7.32 26.46
C THR A 145 -3.91 -7.85 27.25
N GLY A 146 -4.78 -8.57 26.55
CA GLY A 146 -5.91 -9.29 27.14
C GLY A 146 -6.03 -10.64 26.43
N PRO A 147 -6.25 -11.77 27.14
CA PRO A 147 -6.29 -13.10 26.53
C PRO A 147 -7.43 -13.31 25.52
N ASP A 148 -8.44 -12.41 25.49
CA ASP A 148 -9.74 -12.67 24.86
C ASP A 148 -10.13 -11.67 23.74
N SER A 149 -9.19 -11.18 22.93
CA SER A 149 -9.49 -10.39 21.71
C SER A 149 -9.46 -11.23 20.41
N PHE A 150 -9.51 -12.56 20.53
CA PHE A 150 -9.25 -13.48 19.43
C PHE A 150 -10.56 -14.01 18.82
N CYS A 151 -11.02 -13.33 17.76
CA CYS A 151 -11.80 -13.85 16.62
C CYS A 151 -12.77 -12.79 16.12
N ALA A 152 -12.21 -11.78 15.49
CA ALA A 152 -12.99 -10.97 14.58
C ALA A 152 -13.45 -11.84 13.39
N LEU A 153 -14.73 -12.20 13.35
CA LEU A 153 -15.36 -12.89 12.21
C LEU A 153 -15.60 -11.96 11.01
N PHE A 154 -14.71 -11.00 10.80
CA PHE A 154 -14.70 -10.19 9.59
C PHE A 154 -13.42 -10.50 8.82
N PRO A 155 -13.52 -10.85 7.53
CA PRO A 155 -12.35 -10.99 6.69
C PRO A 155 -11.72 -9.61 6.42
N GLN A 156 -10.40 -9.56 6.38
CA GLN A 156 -9.63 -8.39 6.01
C GLN A 156 -9.62 -8.22 4.49
N ASP A 157 -9.57 -6.96 4.04
CA ASP A 157 -9.37 -6.67 2.62
C ASP A 157 -7.96 -7.08 2.18
N ILE A 158 -7.89 -8.11 1.32
CA ILE A 158 -6.63 -8.64 0.78
C ILE A 158 -5.84 -7.57 0.04
N ALA A 159 -6.49 -6.58 -0.59
CA ALA A 159 -5.78 -5.49 -1.26
C ALA A 159 -5.05 -4.57 -0.27
N VAL A 160 -5.58 -4.41 0.96
CA VAL A 160 -4.90 -3.68 2.03
C VAL A 160 -3.71 -4.48 2.54
N VAL A 161 -3.89 -5.78 2.82
CA VAL A 161 -2.80 -6.66 3.28
C VAL A 161 -1.68 -6.73 2.24
N ARG A 162 -2.03 -6.91 0.96
CA ARG A 162 -1.10 -6.88 -0.17
C ARG A 162 -0.27 -5.60 -0.16
N ARG A 163 -0.93 -4.44 -0.11
CA ARG A 163 -0.25 -3.14 -0.14
C ARG A 163 0.74 -2.98 1.01
N ASP A 164 0.33 -3.35 2.22
CA ASP A 164 1.17 -3.22 3.41
C ASP A 164 2.41 -4.13 3.32
N LEU A 165 2.22 -5.41 2.97
CA LEU A 165 3.32 -6.35 2.74
C LEU A 165 4.29 -5.88 1.66
N HIS A 166 3.77 -5.38 0.54
CA HIS A 166 4.61 -4.85 -0.55
C HIS A 166 5.40 -3.61 -0.12
N LEU A 167 4.86 -2.76 0.76
CA LEU A 167 5.59 -1.60 1.28
C LEU A 167 6.69 -2.02 2.26
N GLN A 168 6.41 -2.97 3.17
CA GLN A 168 7.40 -3.45 4.14
C GLN A 168 8.58 -4.17 3.47
N LEU A 169 8.32 -4.89 2.39
CA LEU A 169 9.30 -5.68 1.64
C LEU A 169 9.71 -5.01 0.31
N ALA A 170 9.36 -3.74 0.10
CA ALA A 170 9.67 -3.01 -1.14
C ALA A 170 11.15 -3.13 -1.58
N PRO A 171 12.16 -3.08 -0.68
CA PRO A 171 13.55 -3.24 -1.08
C PRO A 171 13.87 -4.60 -1.70
N VAL A 172 13.24 -5.69 -1.26
CA VAL A 172 13.51 -7.04 -1.84
C VAL A 172 12.67 -7.33 -3.08
N LEU A 173 11.63 -6.53 -3.32
CA LEU A 173 10.72 -6.66 -4.46
C LEU A 173 11.10 -5.77 -5.66
N ASP A 174 12.18 -5.01 -5.59
CA ASP A 174 12.68 -4.25 -6.74
C ASP A 174 13.07 -5.18 -7.90
N LEU A 175 12.73 -4.80 -9.14
CA LEU A 175 12.94 -5.65 -10.31
C LEU A 175 14.42 -6.01 -10.52
N ASN A 176 15.35 -5.09 -10.23
CA ASN A 176 16.78 -5.35 -10.36
C ASN A 176 17.27 -6.34 -9.30
N ILE A 177 16.58 -6.38 -8.15
CA ILE A 177 16.88 -7.25 -7.03
C ILE A 177 16.30 -8.64 -7.27
N ILE A 178 15.02 -8.76 -7.66
CA ILE A 178 14.38 -10.03 -7.99
C ILE A 178 15.12 -10.76 -9.13
N SER A 179 15.65 -10.02 -10.11
CA SER A 179 16.37 -10.60 -11.25
C SER A 179 17.75 -11.16 -10.90
N ASN A 180 18.29 -10.86 -9.72
CA ASN A 180 19.60 -11.31 -9.28
C ASN A 180 19.52 -12.00 -7.92
N PRO A 181 19.63 -13.35 -7.86
CA PRO A 181 19.50 -14.10 -6.63
C PRO A 181 20.44 -13.66 -5.50
N GLN A 182 21.71 -13.36 -5.80
CA GLN A 182 22.67 -12.97 -4.76
C GLN A 182 22.35 -11.59 -4.19
N LEU A 183 21.89 -10.67 -5.04
CA LEU A 183 21.47 -9.34 -4.60
C LEU A 183 20.18 -9.43 -3.77
N HIS A 184 19.25 -10.30 -4.16
CA HIS A 184 18.05 -10.58 -3.39
C HIS A 184 18.39 -11.11 -1.98
N LEU A 185 19.24 -12.14 -1.88
CA LEU A 185 19.63 -12.73 -0.59
C LEU A 185 20.33 -11.72 0.34
N SER A 186 21.26 -10.93 -0.20
CA SER A 186 21.98 -9.91 0.59
C SER A 186 21.06 -8.77 1.04
N THR A 187 20.13 -8.34 0.19
CA THR A 187 19.12 -7.34 0.55
C THR A 187 18.18 -7.86 1.63
N LEU A 188 17.70 -9.11 1.49
CA LEU A 188 16.83 -9.76 2.47
C LEU A 188 17.52 -9.90 3.84
N ALA A 189 18.79 -10.28 3.85
CA ALA A 189 19.60 -10.33 5.07
C ALA A 189 19.74 -8.95 5.74
N ALA A 190 19.93 -7.90 4.94
CA ALA A 190 20.11 -6.54 5.44
C ALA A 190 18.84 -5.97 6.07
N ILE A 191 17.66 -6.21 5.47
CA ILE A 191 16.39 -5.71 6.02
C ILE A 191 15.82 -6.59 7.13
N GLY A 192 16.19 -7.88 7.19
CA GLY A 192 15.63 -8.87 8.10
C GLY A 192 15.49 -8.42 9.56
N PRO A 193 16.53 -7.83 10.20
CA PRO A 193 16.44 -7.35 11.59
C PRO A 193 15.39 -6.25 11.84
N SER A 194 14.98 -5.53 10.80
CA SER A 194 13.96 -4.47 10.88
C SER A 194 12.54 -4.96 10.65
N LEU A 195 12.37 -6.21 10.20
CA LEU A 195 11.06 -6.80 9.93
C LEU A 195 10.39 -7.31 11.21
N SER A 196 9.06 -7.32 11.20
CA SER A 196 8.26 -7.99 12.22
C SER A 196 8.64 -9.47 12.34
N PRO A 197 8.58 -10.09 13.54
CA PRO A 197 9.05 -11.47 13.74
C PRO A 197 8.48 -12.50 12.75
N ALA A 198 7.22 -12.35 12.33
CA ALA A 198 6.57 -13.25 11.36
C ALA A 198 7.18 -13.20 9.95
N LEU A 199 7.77 -12.05 9.58
CA LEU A 199 8.38 -11.78 8.27
C LEU A 199 9.91 -11.85 8.29
N GLN A 200 10.54 -12.06 9.45
CA GLN A 200 11.99 -12.23 9.50
C GLN A 200 12.41 -13.41 8.61
N PRO A 201 13.50 -13.28 7.84
CA PRO A 201 13.92 -14.32 6.92
C PRO A 201 14.39 -15.56 7.69
N THR A 202 14.05 -16.74 7.18
CA THR A 202 14.56 -18.00 7.72
C THR A 202 16.00 -18.24 7.27
N LEU A 203 16.70 -19.15 7.94
CA LEU A 203 18.05 -19.56 7.49
C LEU A 203 18.02 -20.11 6.06
N LEU A 204 16.99 -20.88 5.71
CA LEU A 204 16.85 -21.47 4.38
C LEU A 204 16.67 -20.39 3.31
N GLN A 205 15.88 -19.35 3.60
CA GLN A 205 15.72 -18.20 2.72
C GLN A 205 17.02 -17.46 2.47
N LEU A 206 17.87 -17.29 3.49
CA LEU A 206 19.15 -16.60 3.36
C LEU A 206 20.21 -17.42 2.61
N GLN A 207 20.01 -18.73 2.45
CA GLN A 207 20.97 -19.65 1.82
C GLN A 207 20.54 -20.13 0.43
N THR A 208 19.24 -20.05 0.12
CA THR A 208 18.68 -20.69 -1.07
C THR A 208 18.05 -19.65 -1.98
N PRO A 209 18.50 -19.54 -3.25
CA PRO A 209 17.78 -18.79 -4.27
C PRO A 209 16.33 -19.24 -4.38
N HIS A 210 15.38 -18.31 -4.23
CA HIS A 210 13.95 -18.62 -4.20
C HIS A 210 13.13 -17.49 -4.82
N HIS A 211 11.81 -17.71 -4.95
CA HIS A 211 10.92 -16.70 -5.47
C HIS A 211 10.69 -15.59 -4.42
N ALA A 212 11.04 -14.34 -4.72
CA ALA A 212 10.98 -13.22 -3.77
C ALA A 212 9.61 -13.01 -3.09
N TYR A 213 8.50 -13.31 -3.78
CA TYR A 213 7.17 -13.22 -3.18
C TYR A 213 6.88 -14.22 -2.07
N ILE A 214 7.71 -15.26 -1.90
CA ILE A 214 7.66 -16.14 -0.73
C ILE A 214 7.89 -15.32 0.55
N ASP A 215 8.72 -14.27 0.50
CA ASP A 215 9.01 -13.40 1.66
C ASP A 215 7.79 -12.66 2.19
N LEU A 216 6.72 -12.54 1.40
CA LEU A 216 5.48 -11.89 1.81
C LEU A 216 4.60 -12.79 2.73
N ILE A 217 4.90 -14.09 2.84
CA ILE A 217 4.10 -15.04 3.62
C ILE A 217 4.47 -14.96 5.11
N PRO A 218 3.55 -14.60 6.02
CA PRO A 218 3.82 -14.48 7.46
C PRO A 218 3.80 -15.85 8.18
N SER A 219 4.44 -16.84 7.58
CA SER A 219 4.62 -18.18 8.12
C SER A 219 5.98 -18.72 7.72
N PRO A 220 6.97 -18.74 8.65
CA PRO A 220 8.30 -19.29 8.39
C PRO A 220 8.26 -20.73 7.85
N THR A 221 7.39 -21.57 8.40
CA THR A 221 7.29 -22.98 8.00
C THR A 221 6.77 -23.14 6.58
N LEU A 222 5.74 -22.38 6.18
CA LEU A 222 5.23 -22.43 4.81
C LEU A 222 6.24 -21.88 3.81
N ARG A 223 6.99 -20.83 4.17
CA ARG A 223 8.09 -20.30 3.34
C ARG A 223 9.14 -21.37 3.08
N ASP A 224 9.59 -22.05 4.13
CA ASP A 224 10.59 -23.11 4.00
C ASP A 224 10.08 -24.30 3.17
N SER A 225 8.83 -24.72 3.37
CA SER A 225 8.21 -25.78 2.55
C SER A 225 8.13 -25.41 1.08
N LEU A 226 7.79 -24.16 0.74
CA LEU A 226 7.75 -23.68 -0.64
C LEU A 226 9.14 -23.68 -1.29
N ILE A 227 10.18 -23.29 -0.54
CA ILE A 227 11.56 -23.30 -1.03
C ILE A 227 12.02 -24.73 -1.31
N GLN A 228 11.73 -25.66 -0.39
CA GLN A 228 12.09 -27.07 -0.54
C GLN A 228 11.34 -27.76 -1.69
N ALA A 229 10.09 -27.35 -1.95
CA ALA A 229 9.29 -27.88 -3.06
C ALA A 229 9.81 -27.44 -4.44
N GLY A 230 10.66 -26.42 -4.49
CA GLY A 230 11.31 -25.94 -5.69
C GLY A 230 10.49 -24.91 -6.49
N PHE A 231 11.18 -24.24 -7.41
CA PHE A 231 10.69 -23.03 -8.06
C PHE A 231 9.36 -23.21 -8.81
N ALA A 232 9.19 -24.30 -9.56
CA ALA A 232 7.99 -24.54 -10.36
C ALA A 232 6.74 -24.72 -9.48
N VAL A 233 6.86 -25.49 -8.40
CA VAL A 233 5.78 -25.75 -7.44
C VAL A 233 5.44 -24.47 -6.69
N ALA A 234 6.46 -23.74 -6.21
CA ALA A 234 6.26 -22.46 -5.55
C ALA A 234 5.57 -21.42 -6.44
N ASN A 235 5.97 -21.30 -7.71
CA ASN A 235 5.38 -20.36 -8.65
C ASN A 235 3.89 -20.65 -8.92
N SER A 236 3.53 -21.93 -9.12
CA SER A 236 2.12 -22.34 -9.30
C SER A 236 1.30 -22.06 -8.04
N PHE A 237 1.82 -22.38 -6.84
CA PHE A 237 1.15 -22.05 -5.58
C PHE A 237 0.92 -20.55 -5.40
N LEU A 238 1.95 -19.73 -5.62
CA LEU A 238 1.86 -18.27 -5.49
C LEU A 238 0.83 -17.68 -6.48
N THR A 239 0.76 -18.21 -7.70
CA THR A 239 -0.16 -17.72 -8.73
C THR A 239 -1.61 -18.15 -8.46
N GLU A 240 -1.83 -19.39 -8.03
CA GLU A 240 -3.16 -19.98 -7.88
C GLU A 240 -3.81 -19.65 -6.53
N VAL A 241 -3.01 -19.55 -5.46
CA VAL A 241 -3.49 -19.48 -4.08
C VAL A 241 -3.24 -18.12 -3.45
N CYS A 242 -2.05 -17.55 -3.64
CA CYS A 242 -1.64 -16.33 -2.96
C CYS A 242 -2.16 -15.08 -3.69
N THR A 243 -3.46 -14.82 -3.59
CA THR A 243 -4.10 -13.61 -4.13
C THR A 243 -3.54 -12.32 -3.53
N PHE A 244 -2.79 -12.35 -2.43
CA PHE A 244 -2.07 -11.18 -1.91
C PHE A 244 -0.74 -10.92 -2.64
N VAL A 245 -0.29 -11.81 -3.51
CA VAL A 245 0.98 -11.68 -4.28
C VAL A 245 0.72 -11.07 -5.65
N TYR A 246 -0.35 -11.50 -6.34
CA TYR A 246 -0.73 -11.01 -7.66
C TYR A 246 -2.14 -10.39 -7.65
N GLU A 247 -2.47 -9.53 -8.61
CA GLU A 247 -3.86 -9.14 -8.92
C GLU A 247 -4.59 -10.29 -9.64
N THR A 248 -4.72 -11.43 -8.95
CA THR A 248 -5.53 -12.55 -9.43
C THR A 248 -6.98 -12.40 -8.96
N GLU A 249 -7.90 -13.06 -9.67
CA GLU A 249 -9.28 -13.13 -9.22
C GLU A 249 -9.35 -13.84 -7.87
N ASP A 250 -9.94 -13.15 -6.88
CA ASP A 250 -10.25 -13.75 -5.59
C ASP A 250 -11.45 -14.70 -5.76
N LEU A 251 -11.14 -15.99 -5.82
CA LEU A 251 -12.10 -17.09 -5.87
C LEU A 251 -12.36 -17.66 -4.47
N GLY A 252 -11.88 -16.99 -3.41
CA GLY A 252 -11.95 -17.47 -2.04
C GLY A 252 -10.91 -18.54 -1.72
N GLN A 253 -9.75 -18.53 -2.38
CA GLN A 253 -8.65 -19.48 -2.11
C GLN A 253 -8.07 -19.30 -0.70
N LEU A 254 -8.00 -18.05 -0.22
CA LEU A 254 -7.44 -17.65 1.06
C LEU A 254 -8.33 -16.58 1.68
N THR A 255 -8.65 -16.74 2.96
CA THR A 255 -9.27 -15.70 3.79
C THR A 255 -8.33 -15.31 4.91
N ILE A 256 -8.16 -14.01 5.14
CA ILE A 256 -7.39 -13.48 6.27
C ILE A 256 -8.38 -12.85 7.26
N TRP A 257 -8.42 -13.37 8.49
CA TRP A 257 -9.37 -13.00 9.52
C TRP A 257 -8.83 -11.92 10.47
N GLY A 258 -9.71 -11.02 10.88
CA GLY A 258 -9.37 -9.99 11.86
C GLY A 258 -8.44 -8.90 11.31
N ARG A 259 -7.61 -8.33 12.19
CA ARG A 259 -6.76 -7.18 11.87
C ARG A 259 -5.27 -7.50 11.80
N ASP A 260 -4.88 -8.61 12.42
CA ASP A 260 -3.47 -9.01 12.52
C ASP A 260 -3.17 -10.09 11.48
N TYR A 261 -2.88 -9.65 10.26
CA TYR A 261 -2.50 -10.54 9.16
C TYR A 261 -1.10 -11.14 9.35
N LEU A 262 -0.28 -10.64 10.28
CA LEU A 262 1.04 -11.22 10.58
C LEU A 262 0.92 -12.46 11.48
N ASN A 263 -0.23 -12.65 12.11
CA ASN A 263 -0.53 -13.87 12.83
C ASN A 263 -0.97 -14.97 11.86
N VAL A 264 -0.21 -16.06 11.83
CA VAL A 264 -0.51 -17.24 11.00
C VAL A 264 -1.90 -17.84 11.27
N MET A 265 -2.44 -17.71 12.49
CA MET A 265 -3.79 -18.18 12.83
C MET A 265 -4.88 -17.38 12.13
N SER A 266 -4.60 -16.16 11.66
CA SER A 266 -5.56 -15.36 10.91
C SER A 266 -5.80 -15.91 9.51
N TRP A 267 -4.97 -16.83 9.01
CA TRP A 267 -5.03 -17.31 7.63
C TRP A 267 -5.82 -18.62 7.52
N GLU A 268 -6.89 -18.60 6.73
CA GLU A 268 -7.72 -19.76 6.38
C GLU A 268 -7.60 -20.05 4.88
N PHE A 269 -6.98 -21.18 4.52
CA PHE A 269 -7.05 -21.70 3.15
C PHE A 269 -8.34 -22.47 2.92
N SER A 270 -8.90 -22.37 1.72
CA SER A 270 -10.12 -23.10 1.36
C SER A 270 -9.91 -24.61 1.30
N GLU A 271 -11.02 -25.36 1.40
CA GLU A 271 -10.99 -26.82 1.27
C GLU A 271 -10.37 -27.28 -0.06
N GLN A 272 -10.70 -26.58 -1.16
CA GLN A 272 -10.17 -26.89 -2.48
C GLN A 272 -8.64 -26.72 -2.52
N VAL A 273 -8.13 -25.64 -1.92
CA VAL A 273 -6.69 -25.37 -1.84
C VAL A 273 -5.97 -26.40 -0.98
N LEU A 274 -6.50 -26.71 0.20
CA LEU A 274 -5.90 -27.71 1.09
C LEU A 274 -5.85 -29.11 0.43
N LYS A 275 -6.86 -29.48 -0.36
CA LYS A 275 -6.87 -30.74 -1.13
C LYS A 275 -5.90 -30.74 -2.31
N ALA A 276 -5.70 -29.59 -2.96
CA ALA A 276 -4.81 -29.46 -4.12
C ALA A 276 -3.32 -29.46 -3.71
N TRP A 277 -3.01 -28.98 -2.49
CA TRP A 277 -1.64 -28.75 -2.03
C TRP A 277 -1.26 -29.49 -0.74
N PRO A 278 -1.52 -30.81 -0.61
CA PRO A 278 -1.37 -31.55 0.66
C PRO A 278 0.08 -31.62 1.18
N ASN A 279 1.07 -31.51 0.28
CA ASN A 279 2.49 -31.53 0.65
C ASN A 279 2.98 -30.18 1.18
N LEU A 280 2.33 -29.07 0.81
CA LEU A 280 2.69 -27.72 1.27
C LEU A 280 1.85 -27.31 2.49
N LEU A 281 0.56 -27.65 2.46
CA LEU A 281 -0.39 -27.30 3.49
C LEU A 281 -0.69 -28.53 4.35
N THR A 282 0.16 -28.71 5.37
CA THR A 282 0.09 -29.82 6.32
C THR A 282 -1.20 -29.81 7.16
N GLU A 283 -1.36 -30.83 8.00
CA GLU A 283 -2.48 -30.97 8.94
C GLU A 283 -2.75 -29.70 9.76
N GLU A 284 -1.72 -28.98 10.20
CA GLU A 284 -1.88 -27.73 10.95
C GLU A 284 -2.72 -26.68 10.19
N TRP A 285 -2.54 -26.57 8.86
CA TRP A 285 -3.31 -25.63 8.06
C TRP A 285 -4.78 -26.04 7.94
N ARG A 286 -5.04 -27.35 7.90
CA ARG A 286 -6.40 -27.89 7.93
C ARG A 286 -7.06 -27.64 9.28
N GLU A 287 -6.35 -27.85 10.38
CA GLU A 287 -6.84 -27.55 11.74
C GLU A 287 -7.18 -26.07 11.91
N ARG A 288 -6.34 -25.17 11.40
CA ARG A 288 -6.59 -23.72 11.38
C ARG A 288 -7.84 -23.37 10.58
N ALA A 289 -8.00 -23.95 9.39
CA ALA A 289 -9.21 -23.74 8.61
C ALA A 289 -10.45 -24.26 9.36
N ASN A 290 -10.36 -25.45 9.96
CA ASN A 290 -11.44 -26.05 10.76
C ASN A 290 -11.81 -25.21 11.99
N PHE A 291 -10.84 -24.56 12.63
CA PHE A 291 -11.11 -23.61 13.71
C PHE A 291 -12.04 -22.48 13.25
N TRP A 292 -11.74 -21.84 12.11
CA TRP A 292 -12.56 -20.75 11.58
C TRP A 292 -13.92 -21.23 11.05
N ARG A 293 -13.96 -22.38 10.38
CA ARG A 293 -15.19 -23.03 9.92
C ARG A 293 -16.13 -23.35 11.09
N ALA A 294 -15.61 -23.82 12.22
CA ALA A 294 -16.38 -24.08 13.42
C ALA A 294 -17.05 -22.81 13.97
N GLN A 295 -16.35 -21.66 13.94
CA GLN A 295 -16.94 -20.37 14.36
C GLN A 295 -18.14 -19.96 13.48
N ARG A 296 -18.18 -20.41 12.22
CA ARG A 296 -19.25 -20.14 11.25
C ARG A 296 -20.28 -21.29 11.14
N ASN A 297 -20.17 -22.33 11.97
CA ASN A 297 -20.96 -23.56 11.87
C ASN A 297 -20.90 -24.22 10.47
N GLU A 298 -19.73 -24.17 9.84
CA GLU A 298 -19.44 -24.86 8.58
C GLU A 298 -18.93 -26.29 8.84
N PRO A 299 -19.18 -27.24 7.92
CA PRO A 299 -18.65 -28.61 8.05
C PRO A 299 -17.13 -28.63 8.13
N LEU A 300 -16.58 -29.44 9.02
CA LEU A 300 -15.13 -29.65 9.11
C LEU A 300 -14.60 -30.30 7.83
N ILE A 301 -13.40 -29.88 7.44
CA ILE A 301 -12.62 -30.49 6.37
C ILE A 301 -11.92 -31.71 6.96
N ASN A 302 -12.28 -32.88 6.44
CA ASN A 302 -11.63 -34.14 6.74
C ASN A 302 -10.97 -34.64 5.45
N PHE A 303 -9.75 -35.16 5.56
CA PHE A 303 -9.10 -35.90 4.49
C PHE A 303 -9.19 -37.38 4.84
N ASP A 304 -9.64 -38.18 3.87
CA ASP A 304 -9.69 -39.64 3.95
C ASP A 304 -8.30 -40.24 3.75
#